data_AF-A0A2E6JD81-F1
#
_entry.id   AF-A0A2E6JD81-F1
#
_cell.length_a   1.000
_cell.length_b   1.000
_cell.length_c   1.000
_cell.angle_alpha   90.00
_cell.angle_beta   90.00
_cell.angle_gamma   90.00
#
_symmetry.space_group_name_H-M   'P 1'
#
loop_
_entity.id
_entity.type
_entity.pdbx_description
1 polymer ?
#
loop_
_entity_poly.entity_id
_entity_poly.type
_entity_poly.pdbx_seq_one_letter_code
_entity_poly.pdbx_strand_id
1 'polypeptide(L)'
;MRIKVTSMLGLFAALAFLVSHPVASFGDGEVGEHVNNMQEHLVNYESEIVWFLDELSKIIIAYEDGGSNEYSSDMLIDNWEAVDFHAAIETNYIQIYASIWQGIYGVKASLDSGESLDSVDAQVAGLQKALWQGLGAVKLAARFQSEGLIGTQGDIDSRSLSPSETLDAIKSELDRAIAKSAERLPAEATDIVLSAYLELFEGLEGDLITLDAELVEDLEKDFNVTLPQALGSELSIDDLNQVVSQMKGKLDRSKELMQEAEASRRSVF
;
A
#
# COMPACT_ATOMS: atom_id res chain seq x y z
N MET A 1 -19.65 59.69 55.09
CA MET A 1 -20.99 59.10 55.23
C MET A 1 -21.29 58.29 53.97
N ARG A 2 -21.57 56.98 54.13
CA ARG A 2 -22.14 56.01 53.16
C ARG A 2 -21.22 55.61 51.97
N ILE A 3 -21.13 54.37 51.49
CA ILE A 3 -21.66 53.03 51.81
C ILE A 3 -20.66 52.05 51.13
N LYS A 4 -20.35 50.91 51.76
CA LYS A 4 -19.65 49.77 51.13
C LYS A 4 -20.58 49.09 50.11
N VAL A 5 -20.08 48.80 48.92
CA VAL A 5 -20.66 47.75 48.06
C VAL A 5 -19.53 46.81 47.63
N THR A 6 -19.65 45.59 48.14
CA THR A 6 -18.90 44.39 47.77
C THR A 6 -19.48 43.83 46.45
N SER A 7 -18.63 43.41 45.52
CA SER A 7 -18.97 42.57 44.37
C SER A 7 -17.72 41.70 44.14
N MET A 8 -17.65 40.46 44.62
CA MET A 8 -18.27 39.21 44.17
C MET A 8 -18.04 38.86 42.68
N LEU A 9 -17.26 37.79 42.50
CA LEU A 9 -17.24 36.80 41.43
C LEU A 9 -16.71 37.19 40.03
N GLY A 10 -15.71 36.42 39.59
CA GLY A 10 -15.30 36.32 38.19
C GLY A 10 -13.99 35.57 37.99
N LEU A 11 -13.83 34.38 38.60
CA LEU A 11 -12.70 33.49 38.30
C LEU A 11 -13.01 32.77 36.97
N PHE A 12 -12.57 33.31 35.84
CA PHE A 12 -12.55 32.57 34.57
C PHE A 12 -11.23 31.79 34.48
N ALA A 13 -11.26 30.54 34.90
CA ALA A 13 -10.27 29.56 34.49
C ALA A 13 -10.56 29.20 33.03
N ALA A 14 -9.77 29.76 32.10
CA ALA A 14 -9.72 29.27 30.74
C ALA A 14 -9.01 27.91 30.76
N LEU A 15 -9.79 26.84 30.89
CA LEU A 15 -9.32 25.48 30.65
C LEU A 15 -9.23 25.34 29.13
N ALA A 16 -8.04 25.57 28.57
CA ALA A 16 -7.75 25.17 27.20
C ALA A 16 -7.81 23.63 27.16
N PHE A 17 -8.93 23.11 26.67
CA PHE A 17 -9.01 21.72 26.22
C PHE A 17 -8.07 21.59 25.04
N LEU A 18 -6.86 21.07 25.29
CA LEU A 18 -6.11 20.34 24.28
C LEU A 18 -6.98 19.15 23.91
N VAL A 19 -7.66 19.24 22.75
CA VAL A 19 -8.27 18.07 22.13
C VAL A 19 -7.11 17.23 21.62
N SER A 20 -6.59 16.37 22.49
CA SER A 20 -5.79 15.23 22.08
C SER A 20 -6.74 14.31 21.32
N HIS A 21 -6.74 14.38 19.99
CA HIS A 21 -7.32 13.32 19.18
C HIS A 21 -6.59 12.02 19.58
N PRO A 22 -7.32 10.93 19.89
CA PRO A 22 -6.69 9.64 20.02
C PRO A 22 -6.13 9.30 18.65
N VAL A 23 -4.82 9.44 18.47
CA VAL A 23 -4.13 8.78 17.37
C VAL A 23 -4.29 7.29 17.68
N ALA A 24 -5.14 6.62 16.91
CA ALA A 24 -5.16 5.16 16.93
C ALA A 24 -3.73 4.74 16.58
N SER A 25 -3.07 4.04 17.51
CA SER A 25 -1.76 3.46 17.28
C SER A 25 -2.00 2.22 16.42
N PHE A 26 -2.09 2.40 15.11
CA PHE A 26 -2.02 1.30 14.16
C PHE A 26 -0.58 0.78 14.10
N GLY A 27 -0.40 -0.51 13.81
CA GLY A 27 0.93 -1.06 13.53
C GLY A 27 1.48 -0.48 12.23
N ASP A 28 2.76 -0.68 11.97
CA ASP A 28 3.45 -0.17 10.76
C ASP A 28 3.06 -0.97 9.49
N GLY A 29 1.85 -1.55 9.46
CA GLY A 29 1.37 -2.44 8.39
C GLY A 29 2.15 -3.75 8.24
N GLU A 30 3.30 -3.93 8.90
CA GLU A 30 4.19 -5.08 8.74
C GLU A 30 3.55 -6.43 9.11
N VAL A 31 3.91 -7.49 8.39
CA VAL A 31 3.49 -8.86 8.69
C VAL A 31 3.85 -9.24 10.14
N GLY A 32 2.83 -9.42 10.98
CA GLY A 32 3.01 -9.74 12.39
C GLY A 32 2.01 -10.73 12.98
N GLU A 33 1.77 -10.58 14.30
CA GLU A 33 0.78 -11.39 15.03
C GLU A 33 -0.60 -11.33 14.37
N HIS A 34 -1.01 -10.14 13.92
CA HIS A 34 -2.32 -9.92 13.32
C HIS A 34 -2.56 -10.79 12.07
N VAL A 35 -1.53 -11.03 11.25
CA VAL A 35 -1.60 -11.95 10.08
C VAL A 35 -1.68 -13.41 10.53
N ASN A 36 -0.99 -13.77 11.61
CA ASN A 36 -0.97 -15.14 12.15
C ASN A 36 -2.20 -15.50 12.99
N ASN A 37 -2.98 -14.50 13.38
CA ASN A 37 -4.16 -14.64 14.22
C ASN A 37 -5.32 -13.78 13.70
N MET A 38 -5.59 -13.84 12.40
CA MET A 38 -6.53 -12.92 11.73
C MET A 38 -7.91 -12.90 12.36
N GLN A 39 -8.38 -14.04 12.91
CA GLN A 39 -9.70 -14.16 13.52
C GLN A 39 -9.89 -13.22 14.72
N GLU A 40 -8.84 -12.96 15.50
CA GLU A 40 -8.87 -12.04 16.64
C GLU A 40 -8.74 -10.57 16.20
N HIS A 41 -8.19 -10.32 15.01
CA HIS A 41 -7.92 -8.97 14.49
C HIS A 41 -8.97 -8.46 13.48
N LEU A 42 -9.98 -9.26 13.11
CA LEU A 42 -11.01 -8.85 12.13
C LEU A 42 -11.71 -7.51 12.44
N VAL A 43 -11.91 -7.21 13.73
CA VAL A 43 -12.54 -5.95 14.17
C VAL A 43 -11.60 -4.76 13.95
N ASN A 44 -10.30 -4.97 14.13
CA ASN A 44 -9.28 -3.95 13.88
C ASN A 44 -9.21 -3.64 12.39
N TYR A 45 -9.12 -4.67 11.54
CA TYR A 45 -9.13 -4.48 10.08
C TYR A 45 -10.36 -3.72 9.57
N GLU A 46 -11.53 -4.03 10.11
CA GLU A 46 -12.75 -3.31 9.75
C GLU A 46 -12.71 -1.84 10.22
N SER A 47 -12.14 -1.58 11.40
CA SER A 47 -11.98 -0.23 11.93
C SER A 47 -10.93 0.58 11.17
N GLU A 48 -9.85 -0.05 10.72
CA GLU A 48 -8.81 0.55 9.89
C GLU A 48 -9.34 0.98 8.53
N ILE A 49 -10.15 0.14 7.87
CA ILE A 49 -10.83 0.52 6.61
C ILE A 49 -11.72 1.75 6.83
N VAL A 50 -12.48 1.79 7.94
CA VAL A 50 -13.33 2.94 8.25
C VAL A 50 -12.50 4.19 8.50
N TRP A 51 -11.39 4.07 9.23
CA TRP A 51 -10.46 5.17 9.48
C TRP A 51 -9.82 5.70 8.19
N PHE A 52 -9.31 4.80 7.34
CA PHE A 52 -8.72 5.15 6.04
C PHE A 52 -9.73 5.93 5.17
N LEU A 53 -10.99 5.51 5.15
CA LEU A 53 -12.06 6.20 4.42
C LEU A 53 -12.43 7.57 5.02
N ASP A 54 -12.29 7.75 6.34
CA ASP A 54 -12.45 9.05 7.01
C ASP A 54 -11.31 10.01 6.66
N GLU A 55 -10.06 9.54 6.66
CA GLU A 55 -8.91 10.34 6.21
C GLU A 55 -9.01 10.71 4.73
N LEU A 56 -9.39 9.77 3.86
CA LEU A 56 -9.69 10.04 2.46
C LEU A 56 -10.76 11.14 2.31
N SER A 57 -11.81 11.10 3.14
CA SER A 57 -12.85 12.12 3.11
C SER A 57 -12.31 13.52 3.46
N LYS A 58 -11.36 13.62 4.40
CA LYS A 58 -10.69 14.89 4.74
C LYS A 58 -9.84 15.41 3.59
N ILE A 59 -9.13 14.52 2.90
CA ILE A 59 -8.34 14.86 1.70
C ILE A 59 -9.26 15.39 0.59
N ILE A 60 -10.41 14.78 0.35
CA ILE A 60 -11.38 15.24 -0.65
C ILE A 60 -11.98 16.60 -0.28
N ILE A 61 -12.35 16.81 0.99
CA ILE A 61 -12.86 18.11 1.46
C ILE A 61 -11.81 19.20 1.24
N ALA A 62 -10.55 18.93 1.60
CA ALA A 62 -9.45 19.85 1.34
C ALA A 62 -9.28 20.16 -0.14
N TYR A 63 -9.45 19.17 -1.01
CA TYR A 63 -9.43 19.35 -2.46
C TYR A 63 -10.60 20.23 -2.96
N GLU A 64 -11.82 19.99 -2.50
CA GLU A 64 -13.01 20.80 -2.82
C GLU A 64 -12.84 22.27 -2.40
N ASP A 65 -12.20 22.52 -1.26
CA ASP A 65 -11.91 23.85 -0.73
C ASP A 65 -10.74 24.57 -1.45
N GLY A 66 -10.15 23.96 -2.48
CA GLY A 66 -9.07 24.53 -3.29
C GLY A 66 -7.66 24.20 -2.81
N GLY A 67 -7.50 23.18 -1.97
CA GLY A 67 -6.24 22.64 -1.48
C GLY A 67 -5.98 22.88 0.01
N SER A 68 -5.05 22.11 0.59
CA SER A 68 -4.61 22.22 1.98
C SER A 68 -3.11 22.00 2.12
N ASN A 69 -2.49 22.59 3.16
CA ASN A 69 -1.12 22.27 3.57
C ASN A 69 -1.08 21.09 4.57
N GLU A 70 -2.23 20.70 5.12
CA GLU A 70 -2.36 19.61 6.10
C GLU A 70 -2.78 18.30 5.43
N TYR A 71 -3.56 18.39 4.34
CA TYR A 71 -4.08 17.24 3.61
C TYR A 71 -3.60 17.26 2.16
N SER A 72 -2.86 16.23 1.77
CA SER A 72 -2.43 16.01 0.38
C SER A 72 -2.87 14.62 -0.10
N SER A 73 -2.86 14.43 -1.41
CA SER A 73 -3.13 13.12 -2.02
C SER A 73 -2.06 12.07 -1.71
N ASP A 74 -0.83 12.50 -1.38
CA ASP A 74 0.28 11.61 -1.00
C ASP A 74 -0.05 10.82 0.27
N MET A 75 -0.80 11.43 1.19
CA MET A 75 -1.25 10.78 2.44
C MET A 75 -2.09 9.52 2.19
N LEU A 76 -2.63 9.31 0.99
CA LEU A 76 -3.34 8.07 0.67
C LEU A 76 -2.42 6.85 0.68
N ILE A 77 -1.14 7.03 0.32
CA ILE A 77 -0.14 5.96 0.37
C ILE A 77 0.28 5.75 1.82
N ASP A 78 0.70 6.82 2.50
CA ASP A 78 1.09 6.77 3.92
C ASP A 78 0.02 6.12 4.82
N ASN A 79 -1.26 6.49 4.63
CA ASN A 79 -2.36 5.93 5.40
C ASN A 79 -2.65 4.46 5.06
N TRP A 80 -2.35 4.03 3.83
CA TRP A 80 -2.53 2.64 3.42
C TRP A 80 -1.45 1.75 4.03
N GLU A 81 -0.20 2.19 3.97
CA GLU A 81 0.93 1.48 4.56
C GLU A 81 0.85 1.40 6.09
N ALA A 82 0.23 2.41 6.72
CA ALA A 82 0.10 2.47 8.18
C ALA A 82 -0.98 1.57 8.81
N VAL A 83 -1.69 0.72 8.06
CA VAL A 83 -2.77 -0.14 8.64
C VAL A 83 -2.42 -1.62 8.58
N ASP A 84 -2.69 -2.37 9.66
CA ASP A 84 -2.45 -3.82 9.72
C ASP A 84 -3.26 -4.59 8.64
N PHE A 85 -4.39 -4.02 8.20
CA PHE A 85 -5.18 -4.58 7.10
C PHE A 85 -4.37 -4.70 5.79
N HIS A 86 -3.37 -3.85 5.56
CA HIS A 86 -2.46 -3.91 4.40
C HIS A 86 -1.77 -5.28 4.32
N ALA A 87 -0.91 -5.64 5.27
CA ALA A 87 -0.25 -6.95 5.22
C ALA A 87 -1.26 -8.11 5.26
N ALA A 88 -2.37 -7.96 5.98
CA ALA A 88 -3.39 -9.02 6.02
C ALA A 88 -3.98 -9.34 4.64
N ILE A 89 -4.26 -8.33 3.81
CA ILE A 89 -4.77 -8.58 2.46
C ILE A 89 -3.67 -9.01 1.50
N GLU A 90 -2.48 -8.42 1.60
CA GLU A 90 -1.32 -8.71 0.74
C GLU A 90 -0.93 -10.18 0.81
N THR A 91 -0.77 -10.71 2.03
CA THR A 91 -0.37 -12.11 2.24
C THR A 91 -1.43 -13.12 1.79
N ASN A 92 -2.71 -12.75 1.77
CA ASN A 92 -3.81 -13.71 1.59
C ASN A 92 -4.49 -13.64 0.22
N TYR A 93 -4.60 -12.45 -0.40
CA TYR A 93 -5.36 -12.26 -1.64
C TYR A 93 -4.83 -11.12 -2.51
N ILE A 94 -3.72 -11.41 -3.19
CA ILE A 94 -3.00 -10.45 -4.02
C ILE A 94 -3.82 -9.82 -5.17
N GLN A 95 -4.76 -10.54 -5.79
CA GLN A 95 -5.58 -9.95 -6.87
C GLN A 95 -6.47 -8.81 -6.35
N ILE A 96 -6.91 -8.92 -5.09
CA ILE A 96 -7.70 -7.88 -4.44
C ILE A 96 -6.77 -6.78 -3.90
N TYR A 97 -5.59 -7.13 -3.38
CA TYR A 97 -4.54 -6.17 -3.02
C TYR A 97 -4.18 -5.23 -4.18
N ALA A 98 -3.90 -5.77 -5.37
CA ALA A 98 -3.64 -4.97 -6.57
C ALA A 98 -4.82 -4.06 -6.94
N SER A 99 -6.07 -4.52 -6.72
CA SER A 99 -7.27 -3.70 -6.96
C SER A 99 -7.40 -2.55 -5.97
N ILE A 100 -6.93 -2.70 -4.72
CA ILE A 100 -6.89 -1.64 -3.71
C ILE A 100 -5.87 -0.58 -4.13
N TRP A 101 -4.64 -0.98 -4.46
CA TRP A 101 -3.61 -0.07 -4.99
C TRP A 101 -4.06 0.71 -6.21
N GLN A 102 -4.74 0.05 -7.16
CA GLN A 102 -5.33 0.73 -8.32
C GLN A 102 -6.40 1.75 -7.93
N GLY A 103 -7.23 1.45 -6.94
CA GLY A 103 -8.19 2.39 -6.39
C GLY A 103 -7.52 3.59 -5.72
N ILE A 104 -6.49 3.37 -4.91
CA ILE A 104 -5.71 4.40 -4.23
C ILE A 104 -5.07 5.36 -5.25
N TYR A 105 -4.31 4.81 -6.21
CA TYR A 105 -3.69 5.65 -7.24
C TYR A 105 -4.71 6.26 -8.21
N GLY A 106 -5.87 5.62 -8.42
CA GLY A 106 -6.97 6.20 -9.19
C GLY A 106 -7.47 7.49 -8.55
N VAL A 107 -7.75 7.46 -7.23
CA VAL A 107 -8.14 8.66 -6.48
C VAL A 107 -7.02 9.69 -6.48
N LYS A 108 -5.80 9.29 -6.13
CA LYS A 108 -4.63 10.18 -6.10
C LYS A 108 -4.42 10.90 -7.43
N ALA A 109 -4.43 10.18 -8.54
CA ALA A 109 -4.24 10.75 -9.87
C ALA A 109 -5.36 11.72 -10.27
N SER A 110 -6.62 11.42 -9.93
CA SER A 110 -7.75 12.32 -10.17
C SER A 110 -7.63 13.62 -9.37
N LEU A 111 -7.18 13.54 -8.11
CA LEU A 111 -6.91 14.72 -7.28
C LEU A 111 -5.75 15.56 -7.84
N ASP A 112 -4.60 14.90 -8.12
CA ASP A 112 -3.38 15.56 -8.60
C ASP A 112 -3.57 16.23 -9.97
N SER A 113 -4.43 15.66 -10.81
CA SER A 113 -4.73 16.18 -12.14
C SER A 113 -5.83 17.25 -12.13
N GLY A 114 -6.43 17.55 -10.98
CA GLY A 114 -7.49 18.56 -10.87
C GLY A 114 -8.80 18.14 -11.54
N GLU A 115 -9.15 16.85 -11.50
CA GLU A 115 -10.39 16.35 -12.10
C GLU A 115 -11.65 16.81 -11.34
N SER A 116 -12.82 16.74 -11.99
CA SER A 116 -14.09 17.10 -11.34
C SER A 116 -14.40 16.18 -10.15
N LEU A 117 -15.12 16.70 -9.15
CA LEU A 117 -15.57 15.90 -8.00
C LEU A 117 -16.33 14.62 -8.41
N ASP A 118 -17.16 14.67 -9.46
CA ASP A 118 -17.83 13.48 -10.00
C ASP A 118 -16.86 12.36 -10.45
N SER A 119 -15.67 12.74 -10.94
CA SER A 119 -14.62 11.79 -11.37
C SER A 119 -13.92 11.22 -10.14
N VAL A 120 -13.57 12.09 -9.18
CA VAL A 120 -12.99 11.69 -7.90
C VAL A 120 -13.93 10.72 -7.17
N ASP A 121 -15.22 11.04 -7.07
CA ASP A 121 -16.24 10.20 -6.43
C ASP A 121 -16.35 8.81 -7.08
N ALA A 122 -16.20 8.72 -8.40
CA ALA A 122 -16.19 7.45 -9.11
C ALA A 122 -14.98 6.59 -8.73
N GLN A 123 -13.79 7.20 -8.61
CA GLN A 123 -12.59 6.51 -8.12
C GLN A 123 -12.73 6.07 -6.66
N VAL A 124 -13.27 6.94 -5.81
CA VAL A 124 -13.53 6.66 -4.38
C VAL A 124 -14.48 5.48 -4.22
N ALA A 125 -15.56 5.42 -5.01
CA ALA A 125 -16.48 4.28 -4.99
C ALA A 125 -15.80 2.97 -5.42
N GLY A 126 -14.88 3.04 -6.39
CA GLY A 126 -14.04 1.91 -6.80
C GLY A 126 -13.14 1.42 -5.67
N LEU A 127 -12.42 2.33 -5.01
CA LEU A 127 -11.55 2.04 -3.88
C LEU A 127 -12.32 1.45 -2.69
N GLN A 128 -13.44 2.06 -2.30
CA GLN A 128 -14.32 1.53 -1.24
C GLN A 128 -14.73 0.09 -1.51
N LYS A 129 -15.15 -0.20 -2.76
CA LYS A 129 -15.53 -1.55 -3.15
C LYS A 129 -14.35 -2.52 -3.01
N ALA A 130 -13.15 -2.14 -3.46
CA ALA A 130 -11.96 -2.98 -3.36
C ALA A 130 -11.60 -3.28 -1.89
N LEU A 131 -11.62 -2.27 -1.01
CA LEU A 131 -11.37 -2.42 0.43
C LEU A 131 -12.36 -3.40 1.08
N TRP A 132 -13.66 -3.25 0.82
CA TRP A 132 -14.68 -4.15 1.39
C TRP A 132 -14.60 -5.57 0.82
N GLN A 133 -14.25 -5.72 -0.45
CA GLN A 133 -13.96 -7.03 -1.04
C GLN A 133 -12.73 -7.67 -0.39
N GLY A 134 -11.69 -6.88 -0.13
CA GLY A 134 -10.48 -7.30 0.58
C GLY A 134 -10.81 -7.81 1.98
N LEU A 135 -11.62 -7.07 2.75
CA LEU A 135 -12.07 -7.51 4.07
C LEU A 135 -12.84 -8.83 4.00
N GLY A 136 -13.69 -8.99 2.99
CA GLY A 136 -14.40 -10.26 2.76
C GLY A 136 -13.45 -11.43 2.50
N ALA A 137 -12.36 -11.18 1.77
CA ALA A 137 -11.33 -12.17 1.51
C ALA A 137 -10.52 -12.50 2.78
N VAL A 138 -10.06 -11.50 3.54
CA VAL A 138 -9.38 -11.70 4.83
C VAL A 138 -10.28 -12.46 5.81
N LYS A 139 -11.59 -12.18 5.87
CA LYS A 139 -12.55 -12.96 6.68
C LYS A 139 -12.62 -14.43 6.27
N LEU A 140 -12.50 -14.74 4.97
CA LEU A 140 -12.44 -16.11 4.46
C LEU A 140 -11.10 -16.79 4.82
N ALA A 141 -9.97 -16.10 4.67
CA ALA A 141 -8.67 -16.62 5.08
C ALA A 141 -8.58 -16.86 6.59
N ALA A 142 -9.06 -15.93 7.42
CA ALA A 142 -9.14 -16.09 8.87
C ALA A 142 -9.91 -17.36 9.26
N ARG A 143 -11.01 -17.65 8.56
CA ARG A 143 -11.76 -18.89 8.75
C ARG A 143 -10.91 -20.10 8.37
N PHE A 144 -10.27 -20.11 7.21
CA PHE A 144 -9.38 -21.20 6.80
C PHE A 144 -8.20 -21.39 7.75
N GLN A 145 -7.66 -20.32 8.33
CA GLN A 145 -6.61 -20.35 9.35
C GLN A 145 -7.12 -21.06 10.61
N SER A 146 -8.31 -20.69 11.08
CA SER A 146 -8.94 -21.32 12.26
C SER A 146 -9.28 -22.80 12.04
N GLU A 147 -9.51 -23.20 10.80
CA GLU A 147 -9.75 -24.59 10.38
C GLU A 147 -8.44 -25.36 10.12
N GLY A 148 -7.27 -24.71 10.23
CA GLY A 148 -5.95 -25.31 9.98
C GLY A 148 -5.66 -25.61 8.51
N LEU A 149 -6.37 -24.95 7.59
CA LEU A 149 -6.25 -25.13 6.14
C LEU A 149 -5.18 -24.24 5.50
N ILE A 150 -4.74 -23.20 6.20
CA ILE A 150 -3.61 -22.35 5.81
C ILE A 150 -2.59 -22.32 6.95
N GLY A 151 -1.31 -22.25 6.59
CA GLY A 151 -0.20 -22.23 7.54
C GLY A 151 -0.10 -20.91 8.31
N THR A 152 0.75 -20.89 9.33
CA THR A 152 1.22 -19.63 9.93
C THR A 152 2.24 -19.01 8.99
N GLN A 153 2.14 -17.69 8.79
CA GLN A 153 3.10 -16.92 8.02
C GLN A 153 4.26 -16.55 8.95
N GLY A 154 5.43 -17.13 8.69
CA GLY A 154 6.61 -16.93 9.51
C GLY A 154 7.70 -17.89 9.05
N ASP A 155 8.77 -17.33 8.49
CA ASP A 155 9.85 -17.98 7.76
C ASP A 155 9.43 -18.65 6.45
N ILE A 156 9.17 -17.82 5.42
CA ILE A 156 9.60 -18.24 4.08
C ILE A 156 11.13 -18.30 4.15
N ASP A 157 11.63 -19.50 4.44
CA ASP A 157 13.04 -19.82 4.28
C ASP A 157 13.42 -19.45 2.85
N SER A 158 14.31 -18.45 2.79
CA SER A 158 14.90 -17.85 1.60
C SER A 158 14.84 -18.77 0.38
N ARG A 159 14.34 -18.25 -0.74
CA ARG A 159 14.83 -18.81 -2.00
C ARG A 159 16.35 -18.77 -1.94
N SER A 160 16.97 -19.85 -2.39
CA SER A 160 18.43 -20.04 -2.42
C SER A 160 19.22 -18.99 -3.23
N LEU A 161 18.55 -17.92 -3.66
CA LEU A 161 19.07 -16.84 -4.45
C LEU A 161 19.48 -15.70 -3.52
N SER A 162 20.64 -15.11 -3.78
CA SER A 162 21.00 -13.82 -3.20
C SER A 162 20.01 -12.74 -3.65
N PRO A 163 19.90 -11.61 -2.93
CA PRO A 163 19.03 -10.48 -3.33
C PRO A 163 19.26 -10.03 -4.78
N SER A 164 20.52 -9.99 -5.21
CA SER A 164 20.93 -9.69 -6.58
C SER A 164 20.41 -10.71 -7.61
N GLU A 165 20.40 -12.00 -7.27
CA GLU A 165 19.86 -13.06 -8.13
C GLU A 165 18.33 -13.04 -8.16
N THR A 166 17.68 -12.67 -7.05
CA THR A 166 16.23 -12.47 -6.98
C THR A 166 15.80 -11.33 -7.91
N LEU A 167 16.51 -10.20 -7.92
CA LEU A 167 16.23 -9.10 -8.86
C LEU A 167 16.39 -9.52 -10.33
N ASP A 168 17.43 -10.30 -10.65
CA ASP A 168 17.60 -10.84 -12.02
C ASP A 168 16.47 -11.82 -12.40
N ALA A 169 16.01 -12.64 -11.44
CA ALA A 169 14.87 -13.52 -11.64
C ALA A 169 13.59 -12.72 -11.92
N ILE A 170 13.30 -11.66 -11.16
CA ILE A 170 12.16 -10.76 -11.40
C ILE A 170 12.21 -10.23 -12.84
N LYS A 171 13.37 -9.73 -13.29
CA LYS A 171 13.51 -9.20 -14.66
C LYS A 171 13.21 -10.26 -15.73
N SER A 172 13.57 -11.52 -15.49
CA SER A 172 13.26 -12.64 -16.38
C SER A 172 11.77 -12.99 -16.38
N GLU A 173 11.10 -12.89 -15.22
CA GLU A 173 9.64 -13.07 -15.14
C GLU A 173 8.92 -11.98 -15.93
N LEU A 174 9.38 -10.72 -15.85
CA LEU A 174 8.83 -9.62 -16.64
C LEU A 174 8.98 -9.84 -18.16
N ASP A 175 10.13 -10.37 -18.62
CA ASP A 175 10.29 -10.77 -20.04
C ASP A 175 9.30 -11.87 -20.44
N ARG A 176 9.06 -12.83 -19.53
CA ARG A 176 8.08 -13.91 -19.78
C ARG A 176 6.66 -13.36 -19.84
N ALA A 177 6.30 -12.40 -19.01
CA ALA A 177 5.00 -11.73 -19.06
C ALA A 177 4.78 -11.03 -20.42
N ILE A 178 5.77 -10.31 -20.94
CA ILE A 178 5.70 -9.72 -22.29
C ILE A 178 5.50 -10.79 -23.35
N ALA A 179 6.27 -11.89 -23.29
CA ALA A 179 6.15 -12.98 -24.25
C ALA A 179 4.72 -13.58 -24.24
N LYS A 180 4.12 -13.75 -23.06
CA LYS A 180 2.74 -14.21 -22.91
C LYS A 180 1.71 -13.22 -23.45
N SER A 181 1.91 -11.93 -23.25
CA SER A 181 1.08 -10.90 -23.89
C SER A 181 1.19 -10.95 -25.42
N ALA A 182 2.38 -11.14 -25.97
CA ALA A 182 2.59 -11.30 -27.41
C ALA A 182 1.94 -12.58 -27.97
N GLU A 183 1.87 -13.65 -27.17
CA GLU A 183 1.12 -14.88 -27.45
C GLU A 183 -0.40 -14.72 -27.34
N ARG A 184 -0.91 -13.54 -26.94
CA ARG A 184 -2.32 -13.25 -26.64
C ARG A 184 -2.86 -14.07 -25.46
N LEU A 185 -2.02 -14.27 -24.46
CA LEU A 185 -2.35 -14.94 -23.20
C LEU A 185 -2.28 -13.93 -22.03
N PRO A 186 -3.13 -12.89 -22.01
CA PRO A 186 -3.04 -11.80 -21.03
C PRO A 186 -3.28 -12.27 -19.59
N ALA A 187 -4.12 -13.28 -19.38
CA ALA A 187 -4.31 -13.85 -18.05
C ALA A 187 -3.03 -14.51 -17.50
N GLU A 188 -2.33 -15.29 -18.34
CA GLU A 188 -1.03 -15.88 -17.96
C GLU A 188 0.03 -14.79 -17.72
N ALA A 189 0.03 -13.73 -18.52
CA ALA A 189 0.94 -12.61 -18.31
C ALA A 189 0.71 -11.92 -16.96
N THR A 190 -0.56 -11.68 -16.60
CA THR A 190 -0.93 -11.13 -15.29
C THR A 190 -0.51 -12.06 -14.15
N ASP A 191 -0.77 -13.36 -14.26
CA ASP A 191 -0.38 -14.32 -13.22
C ASP A 191 1.14 -14.35 -13.01
N ILE A 192 1.93 -14.22 -14.08
CA ILE A 192 3.40 -14.14 -13.98
C ILE A 192 3.85 -12.90 -13.21
N VAL A 193 3.29 -11.73 -13.52
CA VAL A 193 3.63 -10.48 -12.81
C VAL A 193 3.28 -10.59 -11.34
N LEU A 194 2.10 -11.15 -11.06
CA LEU A 194 1.59 -11.37 -9.71
C LEU A 194 2.50 -12.30 -8.89
N SER A 195 2.93 -13.43 -9.48
CA SER A 195 3.88 -14.35 -8.87
C SER A 195 5.25 -13.71 -8.69
N ALA A 196 5.70 -12.87 -9.62
CA ALA A 196 6.97 -12.17 -9.50
C ALA A 196 6.96 -11.18 -8.32
N TYR A 197 5.85 -10.48 -8.10
CA TYR A 197 5.68 -9.63 -6.93
C TYR A 197 5.72 -10.44 -5.63
N LEU A 198 4.75 -11.35 -5.46
CA LEU A 198 4.57 -12.10 -4.22
C LEU A 198 5.78 -12.91 -3.86
N GLU A 199 6.21 -13.72 -4.81
CA GLU A 199 7.15 -14.75 -4.44
C GLU A 199 8.56 -14.14 -4.40
N LEU A 200 8.92 -13.20 -5.29
CA LEU A 200 10.28 -12.65 -5.41
C LEU A 200 10.45 -11.27 -4.75
N PHE A 201 9.58 -10.30 -5.04
CA PHE A 201 9.80 -8.90 -4.64
C PHE A 201 9.52 -8.66 -3.15
N GLU A 202 8.44 -9.24 -2.59
CA GLU A 202 8.09 -9.15 -1.16
C GLU A 202 9.29 -9.48 -0.26
N GLY A 203 10.03 -10.55 -0.60
CA GLY A 203 11.20 -10.98 0.16
C GLY A 203 12.41 -10.04 0.10
N LEU A 204 12.38 -9.00 -0.74
CA LEU A 204 13.42 -7.96 -0.85
C LEU A 204 13.01 -6.65 -0.19
N GLU A 205 11.71 -6.46 0.03
CA GLU A 205 11.11 -5.17 0.37
C GLU A 205 11.65 -4.61 1.68
N GLY A 206 11.68 -5.42 2.75
CA GLY A 206 12.18 -4.98 4.06
C GLY A 206 13.65 -4.54 4.05
N ASP A 207 14.49 -5.16 3.21
CA ASP A 207 15.88 -4.71 3.04
C ASP A 207 15.96 -3.44 2.17
N LEU A 208 15.17 -3.38 1.08
CA LEU A 208 15.19 -2.26 0.13
C LEU A 208 14.60 -0.97 0.72
N ILE A 209 13.53 -1.06 1.51
CA ILE A 209 12.86 0.12 2.08
C ILE A 209 13.78 0.88 3.02
N THR A 210 14.71 0.18 3.69
CA THR A 210 15.74 0.80 4.54
C THR A 210 16.80 1.56 3.73
N LEU A 211 16.96 1.23 2.45
CA LEU A 211 17.93 1.84 1.53
C LEU A 211 17.30 2.99 0.75
N ASP A 212 16.09 2.79 0.24
CA ASP A 212 15.38 3.74 -0.62
C ASP A 212 13.87 3.44 -0.63
N ALA A 213 13.12 4.07 0.29
CA ALA A 213 11.68 3.85 0.43
C ALA A 213 10.88 4.35 -0.78
N GLU A 214 11.28 5.48 -1.38
CA GLU A 214 10.61 6.02 -2.57
C GLU A 214 10.75 5.05 -3.75
N LEU A 215 11.91 4.41 -3.92
CA LEU A 215 12.12 3.38 -4.93
C LEU A 215 11.25 2.12 -4.72
N VAL A 216 10.99 1.74 -3.46
CA VAL A 216 10.12 0.60 -3.13
C VAL A 216 8.68 0.93 -3.50
N GLU A 217 8.14 2.07 -3.06
CA GLU A 217 6.79 2.53 -3.44
C GLU A 217 6.64 2.56 -4.98
N ASP A 218 7.65 3.10 -5.67
CA ASP A 218 7.66 3.19 -7.13
C ASP A 218 7.63 1.82 -7.83
N LEU A 219 8.22 0.78 -7.20
CA LEU A 219 8.21 -0.59 -7.70
C LEU A 219 6.89 -1.30 -7.36
N GLU A 220 6.36 -1.09 -6.16
CA GLU A 220 5.03 -1.60 -5.77
C GLU A 220 3.93 -1.04 -6.68
N LYS A 221 3.98 0.26 -6.98
CA LYS A 221 3.12 0.90 -7.97
C LYS A 221 3.26 0.25 -9.35
N ASP A 222 4.48 -0.02 -9.79
CA ASP A 222 4.69 -0.68 -11.08
C ASP A 222 4.10 -2.09 -11.11
N PHE A 223 4.27 -2.87 -10.04
CA PHE A 223 3.73 -4.22 -9.90
C PHE A 223 2.21 -4.26 -9.79
N ASN A 224 1.62 -3.35 -9.01
CA ASN A 224 0.21 -3.42 -8.62
C ASN A 224 -0.71 -2.54 -9.48
N VAL A 225 -0.16 -1.51 -10.13
CA VAL A 225 -0.93 -0.54 -10.91
C VAL A 225 -0.43 -0.44 -12.34
N THR A 226 0.78 0.07 -12.58
CA THR A 226 1.25 0.45 -13.92
C THR A 226 1.26 -0.74 -14.87
N LEU A 227 1.90 -1.85 -14.48
CA LEU A 227 2.02 -3.02 -15.34
C LEU A 227 0.71 -3.80 -15.47
N PRO A 228 -0.08 -4.06 -14.40
CA PRO A 228 -1.39 -4.69 -14.54
C PRO A 228 -2.34 -3.91 -15.44
N GLN A 229 -2.37 -2.57 -15.34
CA GLN A 229 -3.17 -1.75 -16.25
C GLN A 229 -2.67 -1.86 -17.68
N ALA A 230 -1.36 -1.82 -17.90
CA ALA A 230 -0.78 -1.99 -19.23
C ALA A 230 -1.14 -3.35 -19.85
N LEU A 231 -1.11 -4.43 -19.06
CA LEU A 231 -1.50 -5.78 -19.47
C LEU A 231 -3.01 -5.94 -19.72
N GLY A 232 -3.85 -5.25 -18.95
CA GLY A 232 -5.30 -5.28 -19.07
C GLY A 232 -5.86 -4.39 -20.20
N SER A 233 -5.04 -3.45 -20.69
CA SER A 233 -5.39 -2.53 -21.77
C SER A 233 -5.05 -3.09 -23.15
N GLU A 234 -5.67 -2.57 -24.21
CA GLU A 234 -5.33 -2.92 -25.61
C GLU A 234 -4.04 -2.22 -26.10
N LEU A 235 -3.05 -2.05 -25.22
CA LEU A 235 -1.77 -1.43 -25.59
C LEU A 235 -1.03 -2.25 -26.65
N SER A 236 -0.18 -1.57 -27.41
CA SER A 236 0.74 -2.25 -28.31
C SER A 236 1.82 -2.98 -27.51
N ILE A 237 2.40 -4.03 -28.10
CA ILE A 237 3.53 -4.75 -27.49
C ILE A 237 4.73 -3.81 -27.30
N ASP A 238 4.90 -2.79 -28.14
CA ASP A 238 5.99 -1.82 -27.99
C ASP A 238 5.78 -0.92 -26.76
N ASP A 239 4.55 -0.48 -26.50
CA ASP A 239 4.21 0.31 -25.31
C ASP A 239 4.36 -0.53 -24.03
N LEU A 240 3.92 -1.79 -24.07
CA LEU A 240 4.11 -2.73 -22.96
C LEU A 240 5.60 -2.97 -22.67
N ASN A 241 6.43 -3.12 -23.71
CA ASN A 241 7.88 -3.22 -23.56
C ASN A 241 8.48 -1.98 -22.90
N GLN A 242 7.96 -0.79 -23.22
CA GLN A 242 8.43 0.44 -22.60
C GLN A 242 8.14 0.48 -21.10
N VAL A 243 6.91 0.12 -20.69
CA VAL A 243 6.52 0.02 -19.27
C VAL A 243 7.45 -0.93 -18.52
N VAL A 244 7.63 -2.14 -19.05
CA VAL A 244 8.53 -3.14 -18.43
C VAL A 244 9.98 -2.66 -18.43
N SER A 245 10.44 -1.98 -19.47
CA SER A 245 11.81 -1.46 -19.50
C SER A 245 12.07 -0.39 -18.45
N GLN A 246 11.08 0.46 -18.14
CA GLN A 246 11.18 1.45 -17.07
C GLN A 246 11.27 0.77 -15.71
N MET A 247 10.38 -0.19 -15.45
CA MET A 247 10.38 -1.00 -14.23
C MET A 247 11.71 -1.74 -14.04
N LYS A 248 12.27 -2.32 -15.12
CA LYS A 248 13.60 -2.96 -15.08
C LYS A 248 14.73 -2.01 -14.71
N GLY A 249 14.63 -0.73 -15.08
CA GLY A 249 15.58 0.29 -14.66
C GLY A 249 15.56 0.51 -13.14
N LYS A 250 14.38 0.53 -12.53
CA LYS A 250 14.23 0.60 -11.05
C LYS A 250 14.78 -0.65 -10.36
N LEU A 251 14.57 -1.83 -10.94
CA LEU A 251 15.17 -3.09 -10.44
C LEU A 251 16.70 -3.09 -10.54
N ASP A 252 17.25 -2.51 -11.61
CA ASP A 252 18.71 -2.33 -11.74
C ASP A 252 19.25 -1.37 -10.66
N ARG A 253 18.53 -0.29 -10.37
CA ARG A 253 18.88 0.61 -9.28
C ARG A 253 18.84 -0.08 -7.91
N SER A 254 17.81 -0.88 -7.66
CA SER A 254 17.67 -1.69 -6.44
C SER A 254 18.86 -2.63 -6.25
N LYS A 255 19.32 -3.24 -7.36
CA LYS A 255 20.48 -4.14 -7.37
C LYS A 255 21.76 -3.44 -6.97
N GLU A 256 22.00 -2.24 -7.49
CA GLU A 256 23.15 -1.42 -7.13
C GLU A 256 23.16 -1.09 -5.63
N LEU A 257 22.04 -0.60 -5.10
CA LEU A 257 21.89 -0.24 -3.68
C LEU A 257 22.18 -1.43 -2.75
N MET A 258 21.62 -2.60 -3.05
CA MET A 258 21.84 -3.80 -2.24
C MET A 258 23.30 -4.28 -2.30
N GLN A 259 23.93 -4.22 -3.48
CA GLN A 259 25.34 -4.57 -3.62
C GLN A 259 26.27 -3.61 -2.86
N GLU A 260 25.97 -2.31 -2.88
CA GLU A 260 26.68 -1.29 -2.10
C GLU A 260 26.54 -1.53 -0.59
N ALA A 261 25.32 -1.86 -0.14
CA ALA A 261 25.05 -2.18 1.26
C ALA A 261 25.77 -3.46 1.73
N GLU A 262 25.82 -4.50 0.90
CA GLU A 262 26.60 -5.71 1.18
C GLU A 262 28.11 -5.45 1.24
N ALA A 263 28.65 -4.68 0.28
CA ALA A 263 30.07 -4.34 0.23
C ALA A 263 30.48 -3.52 1.47
N SER A 264 29.64 -2.57 1.86
CA SER A 264 29.83 -1.74 3.06
C SER A 264 29.86 -2.61 4.32
N ARG A 265 28.91 -3.55 4.48
CA ARG A 265 28.90 -4.50 5.60
C ARG A 265 30.20 -5.32 5.65
N ARG A 266 30.65 -5.88 4.54
CA ARG A 266 31.90 -6.68 4.47
C ARG A 266 33.17 -5.87 4.79
N SER A 267 33.16 -4.55 4.58
CA SER A 267 34.33 -3.69 4.84
C SER A 267 34.52 -3.29 6.31
N VAL A 268 33.46 -3.40 7.12
CA VAL A 268 33.44 -3.03 8.55
C VAL A 268 33.87 -4.18 9.46
N PHE A 269 33.81 -5.43 8.96
CA PHE A 269 34.28 -6.64 9.64
C PHE A 269 35.70 -7.03 9.22
#